data_AF-H9FFH1-F1
#
_entry.id   AF-H9FFH1-F1
#
_cell.length_a   1.000
_cell.length_b   1.000
_cell.length_c   1.000
_cell.angle_alpha   90.00
_cell.angle_beta   90.00
_cell.angle_gamma   90.00
#
_symmetry.space_group_name_H-M   'P 1'
#
loop_
_entity.id
_entity.type
_entity.pdbx_description
1 polymer ?
#
loop_
_entity_poly.entity_id
_entity_poly.type
_entity_poly.pdbx_seq_one_letter_code
_entity_poly.pdbx_strand_id
1 'polypeptide(L)'
;QQDSTGEALVNFTQAEVYAGNILYEHEMPTEPFWEAHDTLELQLSSPPARDVAATLAVAVSFEAACPQRPSHLWKNKGLWVPKGQRAKITMAALDASNLLASVPSSQRLEHDVLFQVTQFPSRGQLLVSEEPLHAGQPHFLQS
;
A
#
# COMPACT_ATOMS: atom_id res chain seq x y z
N GLN A 1 7.24 16.88 -11.79
CA GLN A 1 8.10 16.73 -10.61
C GLN A 1 7.90 18.00 -9.82
N GLN A 2 6.94 17.99 -8.91
CA GLN A 2 6.59 19.14 -8.09
C GLN A 2 7.10 18.79 -6.71
N ASP A 3 8.31 19.28 -6.44
CA ASP A 3 8.97 19.14 -5.16
C ASP A 3 8.29 20.11 -4.20
N SER A 4 7.15 19.68 -3.64
CA SER A 4 6.50 20.39 -2.54
C SER A 4 7.31 20.13 -1.29
N THR A 5 8.40 20.87 -1.14
CA THR A 5 8.96 21.20 0.17
C THR A 5 7.97 22.13 0.87
N GLY A 6 6.80 21.58 1.23
CA GLY A 6 5.82 22.25 2.06
C GLY A 6 6.44 22.44 3.43
N GLU A 7 6.46 23.67 3.93
CA GLU A 7 6.77 23.92 5.34
C GLU A 7 5.96 22.96 6.19
N ALA A 8 6.63 22.21 7.07
CA ALA A 8 5.95 21.31 7.97
C ALA A 8 4.88 22.10 8.74
N LEU A 9 3.64 21.63 8.71
CA LEU A 9 2.55 22.25 9.46
C LEU A 9 2.91 22.18 10.96
N VAL A 10 3.34 23.30 11.53
CA VAL A 10 3.78 23.34 12.95
C VAL A 10 2.59 23.56 13.89
N ASN A 11 1.56 24.29 13.44
CA ASN A 11 0.39 24.63 14.24
C ASN A 11 -0.89 24.51 13.41
N PHE A 12 -1.94 23.97 14.03
CA PHE A 12 -3.30 24.02 13.51
C PHE A 12 -4.29 24.23 14.66
N THR A 13 -5.49 24.67 14.31
CA THR A 13 -6.55 25.02 15.24
C THR A 13 -7.61 23.92 15.31
N GLN A 14 -8.35 23.91 16.41
CA GLN A 14 -9.52 23.03 16.55
C GLN A 14 -10.58 23.27 15.46
N ALA A 15 -10.68 24.51 14.94
CA ALA A 15 -11.60 24.84 13.86
C ALA A 15 -11.22 24.17 12.53
N GLU A 16 -9.93 24.07 12.21
CA GLU A 16 -9.45 23.37 11.02
C GLU A 16 -9.66 21.86 11.11
N VAL A 17 -9.54 21.29 12.32
CA VAL A 17 -9.94 19.89 12.59
C VAL A 17 -11.43 19.70 12.32
N TYR A 18 -12.29 20.60 12.81
CA TYR A 18 -13.74 20.52 12.57
C TYR A 18 -14.11 20.70 11.10
N ALA A 19 -13.36 21.52 10.37
CA ALA A 19 -13.55 21.71 8.93
C ALA A 19 -13.05 20.52 8.09
N GLY A 20 -12.29 19.58 8.67
CA GLY A 20 -11.68 18.47 7.95
C GLY A 20 -10.52 18.90 7.04
N ASN A 21 -9.86 20.01 7.36
CA ASN A 21 -8.79 20.59 6.53
C ASN A 21 -7.40 19.98 6.82
N ILE A 22 -7.29 19.17 7.87
CA ILE A 22 -6.03 18.55 8.29
C ILE A 22 -5.94 17.15 7.70
N LEU A 23 -4.85 16.86 7.00
CA LEU A 23 -4.58 15.59 6.33
C LEU A 23 -3.29 15.00 6.86
N TYR A 24 -3.28 13.68 7.07
CA TYR A 24 -2.06 12.90 7.21
C TYR A 24 -1.76 12.26 5.86
N GLU A 25 -0.57 12.52 5.33
CA GLU A 25 -0.07 11.84 4.13
C GLU A 25 1.04 10.87 4.53
N HIS A 26 0.83 9.59 4.24
CA HIS A 26 1.85 8.57 4.43
C HIS A 26 2.71 8.46 3.17
N GLU A 27 4.01 8.70 3.30
CA GLU A 27 4.96 8.40 2.25
C GLU A 27 5.21 6.89 2.15
N MET A 28 4.99 6.32 0.96
CA MET A 28 5.21 4.90 0.74
C MET A 28 6.73 4.61 0.80
N PRO A 29 7.21 3.76 1.73
CA PRO A 29 8.61 3.39 1.83
C PRO A 29 9.05 2.56 0.61
N THR A 30 10.36 2.37 0.47
CA THR A 30 10.94 1.55 -0.61
C THR A 30 10.70 0.06 -0.42
N GLU A 31 10.62 -0.38 0.83
CA GLU A 31 10.40 -1.77 1.20
C GLU A 31 8.91 -2.03 1.53
N PRO A 32 8.38 -3.21 1.18
CA PRO A 32 7.00 -3.58 1.52
C PRO A 32 6.79 -3.69 3.03
N PHE A 33 5.63 -3.25 3.51
CA PHE A 33 5.19 -3.42 4.89
C PHE A 33 3.74 -3.89 4.93
N TRP A 34 3.35 -4.59 5.99
CA TRP A 34 1.97 -4.98 6.23
C TRP A 34 1.22 -3.91 7.03
N GLU A 35 1.86 -3.42 8.09
CA GLU A 35 1.38 -2.40 9.00
C GLU A 35 2.54 -1.47 9.39
N ALA A 36 2.25 -0.18 9.48
CA ALA A 36 3.14 0.87 9.96
C ALA A 36 2.40 1.74 10.97
N HIS A 37 3.11 2.15 12.01
CA HIS A 37 2.59 3.03 13.04
C HIS A 37 3.38 4.33 13.07
N ASP A 38 2.66 5.40 13.34
CA ASP A 38 3.21 6.74 13.51
C ASP A 38 2.43 7.46 14.60
N THR A 39 3.00 8.55 15.12
CA THR A 39 2.42 9.30 16.23
C THR A 39 2.65 10.79 16.05
N LEU A 40 1.60 11.58 16.25
CA LEU A 40 1.71 13.02 16.35
C LEU A 40 1.62 13.42 17.83
N GLU A 41 2.70 14.01 18.35
CA GLU A 41 2.69 14.66 19.67
C GLU A 41 2.15 16.08 19.54
N LEU A 42 1.15 16.42 20.36
CA LEU A 42 0.42 17.68 20.30
C LEU A 42 0.50 18.39 21.65
N GLN A 43 0.82 19.68 21.61
CA GLN A 43 0.66 20.57 22.75
C GLN A 43 -0.52 21.51 22.48
N LEU A 44 -1.57 21.39 23.31
CA LEU A 44 -2.77 22.21 23.21
C LEU A 44 -2.71 23.30 24.28
N SER A 45 -2.91 24.55 23.87
CA SER A 45 -2.93 25.72 24.75
C SER A 45 -4.19 26.55 24.54
N SER A 46 -4.75 27.07 25.64
CA SER A 46 -5.90 27.99 25.59
C SER A 46 -5.94 28.84 26.88
N PRO A 47 -5.14 29.91 26.99
CA PRO A 47 -5.11 30.73 28.20
C PRO A 47 -6.51 31.24 28.62
N PRO A 48 -6.86 31.22 29.92
CA PRO A 48 -6.01 30.91 31.07
C PRO A 48 -5.97 29.41 31.44
N ALA A 49 -6.53 28.53 30.62
CA ALA A 49 -6.44 27.10 30.86
C ALA A 49 -4.99 26.63 30.81
N ARG A 50 -4.71 25.55 31.55
CA ARG A 50 -3.39 24.92 31.53
C ARG A 50 -3.17 24.26 30.18
N ASP A 51 -1.92 24.28 29.72
CA ASP A 51 -1.51 23.51 28.55
C ASP A 51 -1.69 22.01 28.80
N VAL A 52 -2.08 21.30 27.75
CA VAL A 52 -2.31 19.85 27.77
C VAL A 52 -1.48 19.21 26.66
N ALA A 53 -0.78 18.12 27.00
CA ALA A 53 -0.14 17.27 26.02
C ALA A 53 -1.08 16.14 25.60
N ALA A 54 -1.10 15.81 24.31
CA ALA A 54 -1.84 14.69 23.76
C ALA A 54 -1.03 13.97 22.68
N THR A 55 -1.38 12.71 22.41
CA THR A 55 -0.79 11.93 21.33
C THR A 55 -1.91 11.43 20.43
N LEU A 56 -1.77 11.68 19.12
CA LEU A 56 -2.63 11.09 18.10
C LEU A 56 -1.87 9.93 17.46
N ALA A 57 -2.36 8.71 17.66
CA ALA A 57 -1.81 7.53 17.00
C ALA A 57 -2.32 7.42 15.56
N VAL A 58 -1.41 7.09 14.64
CA VAL A 58 -1.70 6.83 13.23
C VAL A 58 -1.29 5.41 12.92
N ALA A 59 -2.21 4.66 12.30
CA ALA A 59 -1.96 3.31 11.81
C ALA A 59 -2.21 3.27 10.31
N VAL A 60 -1.22 2.80 9.56
CA VAL A 60 -1.29 2.58 8.12
C VAL A 60 -1.19 1.07 7.92
N SER A 61 -2.26 0.43 7.48
CA SER A 61 -2.27 -1.02 7.27
C SER A 61 -2.93 -1.40 5.96
N PHE A 62 -2.48 -2.53 5.40
CA PHE A 62 -3.13 -3.18 4.26
C PHE A 62 -4.26 -4.13 4.67
N GLU A 63 -4.57 -4.20 5.97
CA GLU A 63 -5.73 -4.90 6.52
C GLU A 63 -7.00 -4.04 6.48
N ALA A 64 -6.84 -2.72 6.64
CA ALA A 64 -7.95 -1.79 6.61
C ALA A 64 -8.60 -1.73 5.22
N ALA A 65 -9.92 -1.90 5.17
CA ALA A 65 -10.67 -1.64 3.95
C ALA A 65 -10.58 -0.15 3.60
N CYS A 66 -9.74 0.21 2.63
CA CYS A 66 -9.64 1.57 2.12
C CYS A 66 -10.57 1.75 0.91
N PRO A 67 -11.67 2.53 1.01
CA PRO A 67 -12.57 2.75 -0.13
C PRO A 67 -11.86 3.36 -1.34
N GLN A 68 -10.79 4.13 -1.10
CA GLN A 68 -10.01 4.77 -2.17
C GLN A 68 -8.99 3.82 -2.82
N ARG A 69 -8.70 2.64 -2.24
CA ARG A 69 -7.73 1.67 -2.77
C ARG A 69 -8.39 0.30 -2.93
N PRO A 70 -8.67 -0.15 -4.17
CA PRO A 70 -9.38 -1.40 -4.41
C PRO A 70 -8.53 -2.66 -4.17
N SER A 71 -7.28 -2.54 -3.72
CA SER A 71 -6.34 -3.66 -3.64
C SER A 71 -5.51 -3.58 -2.35
N HIS A 72 -5.39 -4.72 -1.67
CA HIS A 72 -4.54 -4.90 -0.48
C HIS A 72 -3.09 -5.29 -0.85
N LEU A 73 -2.78 -5.37 -2.15
CA LEU A 73 -1.43 -5.65 -2.63
C LEU A 73 -0.57 -4.38 -2.61
N TRP A 74 0.73 -4.57 -2.39
CA TRP A 74 1.75 -3.51 -2.43
C TRP A 74 1.66 -2.68 -3.71
N LYS A 75 1.52 -3.35 -4.87
CA LYS A 75 1.24 -2.69 -6.16
C LYS A 75 0.21 -3.47 -6.95
N ASN A 76 -0.73 -2.74 -7.53
CA ASN A 76 -1.68 -3.25 -8.52
C ASN A 76 -2.07 -2.11 -9.46
N LYS A 77 -1.16 -1.77 -10.39
CA LYS A 77 -1.32 -0.64 -11.32
C LYS A 77 -2.05 -1.01 -12.61
N GLY A 78 -2.42 -2.29 -12.77
CA GLY A 78 -2.92 -2.84 -14.03
C GLY A 78 -1.82 -3.02 -15.09
N LEU A 79 -2.23 -3.33 -16.31
CA LEU A 79 -1.34 -3.61 -17.44
C LEU A 79 -1.91 -3.02 -18.73
N TRP A 80 -1.11 -2.23 -19.45
CA TRP A 80 -1.43 -1.80 -20.81
C TRP A 80 -0.77 -2.72 -21.82
N VAL A 81 -1.58 -3.27 -22.74
CA VAL A 81 -1.11 -4.17 -23.79
C VAL A 81 -1.43 -3.55 -25.15
N PRO A 82 -0.42 -3.21 -25.98
CA PRO A 82 -0.66 -2.75 -27.34
C PRO A 82 -1.43 -3.81 -28.15
N LYS A 83 -2.25 -3.37 -29.11
CA LYS A 83 -3.10 -4.25 -29.90
C LYS A 83 -2.27 -5.36 -30.58
N GLY A 84 -2.59 -6.62 -30.30
CA GLY A 84 -1.94 -7.79 -30.89
C GLY A 84 -0.52 -8.07 -30.36
N GLN A 85 -0.09 -7.36 -29.32
CA GLN A 85 1.23 -7.54 -28.70
C GLN A 85 1.12 -8.22 -27.34
N ARG A 86 2.28 -8.51 -26.74
CA ARG A 86 2.41 -9.00 -25.36
C ARG A 86 3.04 -7.92 -24.49
N ALA A 87 2.73 -7.93 -23.19
CA ALA A 87 3.39 -7.10 -22.20
C ALA A 87 3.78 -7.96 -20.99
N LYS A 88 4.92 -7.64 -20.38
CA LYS A 88 5.38 -8.33 -19.16
C LYS A 88 4.64 -7.76 -17.96
N ILE A 89 4.18 -8.64 -17.08
CA ILE A 89 3.77 -8.25 -15.72
C ILE A 89 5.04 -8.25 -14.89
N THR A 90 5.42 -7.09 -14.36
CA THR A 90 6.62 -6.92 -13.52
C THR A 90 6.20 -6.47 -12.12
N MET A 91 7.12 -6.49 -11.16
CA MET A 91 6.93 -5.91 -9.82
C MET A 91 6.52 -4.43 -9.85
N ALA A 92 6.76 -3.70 -10.95
CA ALA A 92 6.28 -2.33 -11.07
C ALA A 92 4.75 -2.26 -11.28
N ALA A 93 4.17 -3.30 -11.87
CA ALA A 93 2.74 -3.40 -12.19
C ALA A 93 1.95 -4.17 -11.12
N LEU A 94 2.48 -5.29 -10.63
CA LEU A 94 1.84 -6.16 -9.66
C LEU A 94 2.88 -6.65 -8.64
N ASP A 95 2.64 -6.41 -7.35
CA ASP A 95 3.56 -6.76 -6.28
C ASP A 95 2.77 -7.10 -5.01
N ALA A 96 2.97 -8.32 -4.49
CA ALA A 96 2.28 -8.83 -3.30
C ALA A 96 3.25 -9.14 -2.15
N SER A 97 4.50 -8.67 -2.24
CA SER A 97 5.54 -8.90 -1.23
C SER A 97 5.19 -8.36 0.16
N ASN A 98 4.22 -7.44 0.26
CA ASN A 98 3.69 -7.00 1.55
C ASN A 98 3.02 -8.13 2.36
N LEU A 99 2.59 -9.23 1.71
CA LEU A 99 2.11 -10.41 2.43
C LEU A 99 3.22 -11.06 3.25
N LEU A 100 4.45 -11.14 2.72
CA LEU A 100 5.60 -11.64 3.48
C LEU A 100 6.04 -10.67 4.56
N ALA A 101 5.74 -9.36 4.42
CA ALA A 101 6.03 -8.39 5.47
C ALA A 101 5.19 -8.64 6.74
N SER A 102 4.04 -9.32 6.63
CA SER A 102 3.23 -9.76 7.79
C SER A 102 3.86 -10.93 8.55
N VAL A 103 4.83 -11.63 7.94
CA VAL A 103 5.51 -12.78 8.52
C VAL A 103 6.73 -12.31 9.33
N PRO A 104 7.04 -12.91 10.50
CA PRO A 104 8.25 -12.62 11.25
C PRO A 104 9.51 -12.77 10.40
N SER A 105 10.45 -11.83 10.51
CA SER A 105 11.64 -11.75 9.65
C SER A 105 12.46 -13.04 9.61
N SER A 106 12.53 -13.79 10.72
CA SER A 106 13.23 -15.07 10.81
C SER A 106 12.61 -16.19 9.97
N GLN A 107 11.32 -16.10 9.65
CA GLN A 107 10.57 -17.13 8.93
C GLN A 107 10.33 -16.74 7.46
N ARG A 108 10.52 -15.47 7.07
CA ARG A 108 10.17 -14.99 5.72
C ARG A 108 10.81 -15.79 4.58
N LEU A 109 12.02 -16.33 4.77
CA LEU A 109 12.72 -17.14 3.77
C LEU A 109 12.09 -18.54 3.57
N GLU A 110 11.20 -18.98 4.47
CA GLU A 110 10.49 -20.26 4.40
C GLU A 110 9.12 -20.12 3.71
N HIS A 111 8.75 -18.91 3.27
CA HIS A 111 7.46 -18.61 2.70
C HIS A 111 7.59 -17.96 1.32
N ASP A 112 6.71 -18.37 0.41
CA ASP A 112 6.52 -17.76 -0.90
C ASP A 112 5.13 -17.14 -1.00
N VAL A 113 4.97 -16.14 -1.87
CA VAL A 113 3.65 -15.64 -2.22
C VAL A 113 3.07 -16.46 -3.37
N LEU A 114 1.94 -17.13 -3.13
CA LEU A 114 1.21 -17.87 -4.15
C LEU A 114 0.23 -16.96 -4.90
N PHE A 115 0.39 -16.85 -6.21
CA PHE A 115 -0.61 -16.23 -7.08
C PHE A 115 -1.47 -17.32 -7.70
N GLN A 116 -2.77 -17.29 -7.43
CA GLN A 116 -3.75 -18.19 -8.05
C GLN A 116 -4.68 -17.39 -8.97
N VAL A 117 -4.74 -17.81 -10.24
CA VAL A 117 -5.67 -17.28 -11.23
C VAL A 117 -7.02 -17.97 -11.05
N THR A 118 -7.98 -17.25 -10.48
CA THR A 118 -9.35 -17.74 -10.29
C THR A 118 -10.22 -17.54 -11.54
N GLN A 119 -9.87 -16.57 -12.38
CA GLN A 119 -10.54 -16.28 -13.65
C GLN A 119 -9.52 -15.94 -14.73
N PHE A 120 -9.51 -16.74 -15.80
CA PHE A 120 -8.62 -16.54 -16.93
C PHE A 120 -9.13 -15.44 -17.90
N PRO A 121 -8.23 -14.73 -18.58
CA PRO A 121 -8.61 -13.72 -19.56
C PRO A 121 -9.36 -14.34 -20.75
N SER A 122 -10.41 -13.67 -21.24
CA SER A 122 -11.19 -14.17 -22.40
C SER A 122 -10.65 -13.72 -23.76
N ARG A 123 -9.67 -12.80 -23.79
CA ARG A 123 -9.11 -12.19 -25.02
C ARG A 123 -7.59 -12.33 -25.14
N GLY A 124 -7.00 -13.26 -24.39
CA GLY A 124 -5.56 -13.49 -24.36
C GLY A 124 -5.22 -14.69 -23.49
N GLN A 125 -3.94 -14.85 -23.19
CA GLN A 125 -3.43 -15.91 -22.32
C GLN A 125 -2.38 -15.35 -21.38
N LEU A 126 -2.25 -15.98 -20.22
CA LEU A 126 -1.13 -15.73 -19.31
C LEU A 126 -0.02 -16.74 -19.62
N LEU A 127 1.20 -16.25 -19.70
CA LEU A 127 2.38 -17.10 -19.84
C LEU A 127 3.29 -16.90 -18.62
N VAL A 128 3.77 -18.01 -18.06
CA VAL A 128 4.81 -18.02 -17.03
C VAL A 128 6.00 -18.72 -17.65
N SER A 129 7.16 -18.05 -17.68
CA SER A 129 8.36 -18.60 -18.33
C SER A 129 8.13 -19.06 -19.79
N GLU A 130 7.33 -18.30 -20.53
CA GLU A 130 6.88 -18.61 -21.92
C GLU A 130 5.95 -19.83 -22.07
N GLU A 131 5.50 -20.45 -20.97
CA GLU A 131 4.52 -21.54 -20.99
C GLU A 131 3.11 -21.05 -20.64
N PRO A 132 2.05 -21.47 -21.36
CA PRO A 132 0.68 -21.06 -21.07
C PRO A 132 0.19 -21.59 -19.72
N LEU A 133 -0.23 -20.67 -18.85
CA LEU A 133 -0.95 -21.03 -17.63
C LEU A 133 -2.38 -21.47 -17.99
N HIS A 134 -2.87 -22.54 -17.38
CA HIS A 134 -4.19 -23.10 -17.67
C HIS A 134 -4.83 -23.67 -16.40
N ALA A 135 -6.13 -24.00 -16.46
CA ALA A 135 -6.93 -24.34 -15.28
C ALA A 135 -6.42 -25.57 -14.48
N GLY A 136 -5.65 -26.47 -15.09
CA GLY A 136 -5.03 -27.60 -14.40
C GLY A 136 -3.85 -27.22 -13.49
N GLN A 137 -3.20 -26.08 -13.77
CA GLN A 137 -2.14 -25.51 -12.95
C GLN A 137 -2.33 -23.98 -12.92
N PRO A 138 -3.32 -23.47 -12.18
CA PRO A 138 -3.73 -22.07 -12.29
C PRO A 138 -2.90 -21.15 -11.39
N HIS A 139 -1.71 -21.56 -10.97
CA HIS A 139 -0.93 -20.83 -9.98
C HIS A 139 0.56 -20.78 -10.28
N PHE A 140 1.22 -19.76 -9.73
CA PHE A 140 2.68 -19.61 -9.74
C PHE A 140 3.12 -18.99 -8.41
N LEU A 141 4.36 -19.26 -8.02
CA LEU A 141 4.98 -18.66 -6.83
C LEU A 141 5.74 -17.40 -7.24
N GLN A 142 5.65 -16.36 -6.41
CA GLN A 142 6.57 -15.23 -6.41
C GLN A 142 7.61 -15.50 -5.32
N SER A 143 8.81 -15.89 -5.78
CA SER A 143 10.05 -16.02 -5.00
C SER A 143 10.80 -14.70 -4.94
#